data_AF-A0A350LMV4-F1
#
_entry.id   AF-A0A350LMV4-F1
#
_cell.length_a   1.000
_cell.length_b   1.000
_cell.length_c   1.000
_cell.angle_alpha   90.00
_cell.angle_beta   90.00
_cell.angle_gamma   90.00
#
_symmetry.space_group_name_H-M   'P 1'
#
loop_
_entity.id
_entity.type
_entity.pdbx_description
1 polymer ?
#
loop_
_entity_poly.entity_id
_entity_poly.type
_entity_poly.pdbx_seq_one_letter_code
_entity_poly.pdbx_strand_id
1 'polypeptide(L)'
;HPEVGNNVQLARLLGLTVEGALEPDNPRSVGLVGSLDTPLAPVEFMRRIQSALGREPVMVEGPGLIRRVAWCTGGAQGYIDQAVAAGVDAYLTGEISEPTAHIARENELSFFAAGHHATERYGVQALGEYLAKRFAIEHLFIDCPNP
;
A
#
# COMPACT_ATOMS: atom_id res chain seq x y z
N HIS A 1 8.76 -3.94 -9.41
CA HIS A 1 8.58 -3.88 -10.88
C HIS A 1 7.50 -2.85 -11.21
N PRO A 2 7.70 -1.94 -12.19
CA PRO A 2 6.78 -0.84 -12.49
C PRO A 2 5.43 -1.27 -13.08
N GLU A 3 5.32 -2.48 -13.63
CA GLU A 3 4.05 -2.93 -14.24
C GLU A 3 3.29 -3.99 -13.43
N VAL A 4 4.00 -4.96 -12.86
CA VAL A 4 3.42 -6.15 -12.21
C VAL A 4 3.82 -6.27 -10.73
N GLY A 5 4.50 -5.26 -10.16
CA GLY A 5 4.88 -5.29 -8.75
C GLY A 5 3.69 -5.06 -7.82
N ASN A 6 3.72 -5.66 -6.63
CA ASN A 6 2.68 -5.50 -5.60
C ASN A 6 2.32 -4.04 -5.34
N ASN A 7 3.31 -3.16 -5.13
CA ASN A 7 3.06 -1.74 -4.89
C ASN A 7 2.32 -1.03 -6.03
N VAL A 8 2.62 -1.35 -7.29
CA VAL A 8 1.93 -0.72 -8.42
C VAL A 8 0.52 -1.28 -8.58
N GLN A 9 0.34 -2.59 -8.38
CA GLN A 9 -0.97 -3.21 -8.42
C GLN A 9 -1.87 -2.69 -7.30
N LEU A 10 -1.33 -2.52 -6.09
CA LEU A 10 -2.04 -1.89 -4.98
C LEU A 10 -2.44 -0.44 -5.31
N ALA A 11 -1.52 0.35 -5.90
CA ALA A 11 -1.86 1.71 -6.33
C ALA A 11 -3.05 1.72 -7.31
N ARG A 12 -3.06 0.83 -8.30
CA ARG A 12 -4.17 0.73 -9.28
C ARG A 12 -5.49 0.36 -8.60
N LEU A 13 -5.47 -0.61 -7.68
CA LEU A 13 -6.67 -1.03 -6.95
C LEU A 13 -7.26 0.09 -6.08
N LEU A 14 -6.41 0.94 -5.51
CA LEU A 14 -6.83 2.04 -4.64
C LEU A 14 -7.09 3.36 -5.39
N GLY A 15 -6.81 3.40 -6.69
CA GLY A 15 -6.89 4.63 -7.49
C GLY A 15 -5.87 5.68 -7.06
N LEU A 16 -4.65 5.25 -6.76
CA LEU A 16 -3.52 6.12 -6.44
C LEU A 16 -2.68 6.39 -7.69
N THR A 17 -2.39 7.66 -7.92
CA THR A 17 -1.43 8.09 -8.94
C THR A 17 -0.03 8.04 -8.33
N VAL A 18 0.87 7.23 -8.92
CA VAL A 18 2.26 7.09 -8.44
C VAL A 18 3.06 8.34 -8.84
N GLU A 19 3.66 9.01 -7.86
CA GLU A 19 4.50 10.19 -8.06
C GLU A 19 6.00 9.85 -8.01
N GLY A 20 6.39 8.80 -7.28
CA GLY A 20 7.79 8.39 -7.18
C GLY A 20 8.04 7.30 -6.15
N ALA A 21 9.33 7.07 -5.87
CA ALA A 21 9.78 6.20 -4.78
C ALA A 21 9.69 6.91 -3.42
N LEU A 22 9.47 6.14 -2.36
CA LEU A 22 9.46 6.65 -0.98
C LEU A 22 10.84 7.18 -0.56
N GLU A 23 11.91 6.56 -1.04
CA GLU A 23 13.28 7.03 -0.84
C GLU A 23 13.90 7.34 -2.23
N PRO A 24 13.78 8.58 -2.74
CA PRO A 24 14.23 8.94 -4.09
C PRO A 24 15.72 8.69 -4.35
N ASP A 25 16.55 8.84 -3.31
CA ASP A 25 18.01 8.65 -3.40
C ASP A 25 18.44 7.18 -3.22
N ASN A 26 17.51 6.27 -2.94
CA ASN A 26 17.77 4.86 -2.77
C ASN A 26 17.30 4.08 -4.01
N PRO A 27 18.22 3.60 -4.88
CA PRO A 27 17.84 2.84 -6.07
C PRO A 27 17.20 1.48 -5.75
N ARG A 28 17.23 1.06 -4.48
CA ARG A 28 16.59 -0.15 -3.97
C ARG A 28 15.30 0.13 -3.21
N SER A 29 14.82 1.38 -3.20
CA SER A 29 13.57 1.71 -2.52
C SER A 29 12.43 0.87 -3.09
N VAL A 30 11.69 0.25 -2.18
CA VAL A 30 10.56 -0.62 -2.53
C VAL A 30 9.25 0.14 -2.41
N GLY A 31 9.16 1.02 -1.41
CA GLY A 31 7.99 1.86 -1.16
C GLY A 31 7.78 2.92 -2.24
N LEU A 32 6.53 3.32 -2.41
CA LEU A 32 6.11 4.35 -3.36
C LEU A 32 5.41 5.49 -2.62
N VAL A 33 5.40 6.65 -3.26
CA VAL A 33 4.62 7.82 -2.87
C VAL A 33 3.76 8.24 -4.05
N GLY A 34 2.58 8.74 -3.75
CA GLY A 34 1.59 9.14 -4.73
C GLY A 34 0.44 9.91 -4.12
N SER A 35 -0.61 10.11 -4.90
CA SER A 35 -1.78 10.85 -4.44
C SER A 35 -3.11 10.29 -4.94
N LEU A 36 -4.14 10.59 -4.16
CA LEU A 36 -5.54 10.48 -4.54
C LEU A 36 -5.96 11.71 -5.35
N ASP A 37 -6.72 11.49 -6.41
CA ASP A 37 -7.28 12.59 -7.22
C ASP A 37 -8.15 13.53 -6.35
N THR A 38 -9.04 12.92 -5.56
CA THR A 38 -9.91 13.61 -4.59
C THR A 38 -9.48 13.22 -3.17
N PRO A 39 -9.14 14.19 -2.29
CA PRO A 39 -8.82 13.89 -0.90
C PRO A 39 -9.99 13.21 -0.17
N LEU A 40 -9.67 12.30 0.74
CA LEU A 40 -10.67 11.51 1.48
C LEU A 40 -10.47 11.66 2.99
N ALA A 41 -11.54 11.52 3.77
CA ALA A 41 -11.39 11.32 5.20
C ALA A 41 -10.72 9.96 5.50
N PRO A 42 -9.99 9.79 6.62
CA PRO A 42 -9.32 8.54 6.97
C PRO A 42 -10.25 7.32 6.94
N VAL A 43 -11.46 7.46 7.47
CA VAL A 43 -12.49 6.40 7.47
C VAL A 43 -12.95 6.04 6.05
N GLU A 44 -13.03 7.00 5.13
CA GLU A 44 -13.41 6.74 3.74
C GLU A 44 -12.30 6.00 3.00
N PHE A 45 -11.04 6.39 3.24
CA PHE A 45 -9.89 5.69 2.69
C PHE A 45 -9.76 4.27 3.26
N MET A 46 -10.01 4.08 4.55
CA MET A 46 -10.09 2.75 5.19
C MET A 46 -11.11 1.85 4.49
N ARG A 47 -12.32 2.35 4.22
CA ARG A 47 -13.37 1.60 3.51
C ARG A 47 -12.95 1.25 2.08
N ARG A 48 -12.24 2.16 1.40
CA ARG A 48 -11.70 1.88 0.07
C ARG A 48 -10.68 0.74 0.11
N ILE A 49 -9.76 0.77 1.07
CA ILE A 49 -8.78 -0.30 1.28
C ILE A 49 -9.50 -1.63 1.57
N GLN A 50 -10.49 -1.61 2.48
CA GLN A 50 -11.28 -2.78 2.82
C GLN A 50 -11.99 -3.38 1.61
N SER A 51 -12.64 -2.54 0.81
CA SER A 51 -13.34 -2.96 -0.40
C SER A 51 -12.39 -3.55 -1.45
N ALA A 52 -11.18 -3.01 -1.58
CA ALA A 52 -10.20 -3.48 -2.55
C ALA A 52 -9.53 -4.80 -2.14
N LEU A 53 -9.28 -4.98 -0.84
CA LEU A 53 -8.48 -6.09 -0.30
C LEU A 53 -9.31 -7.22 0.33
N GLY A 54 -10.60 -6.97 0.58
CA GLY A 54 -11.52 -7.93 1.19
C GLY A 54 -11.27 -8.19 2.67
N ARG A 55 -10.55 -7.29 3.35
CA ARG A 55 -10.21 -7.38 4.78
C ARG A 55 -10.25 -6.00 5.41
N GLU A 56 -10.78 -5.91 6.62
CA GLU A 56 -10.77 -4.66 7.40
C GLU A 56 -9.33 -4.33 7.85
N PRO A 57 -8.77 -3.17 7.46
CA PRO A 57 -7.45 -2.74 7.91
C PRO A 57 -7.47 -2.31 9.37
N VAL A 58 -6.33 -2.46 10.04
CA VAL A 58 -6.08 -1.73 11.28
C VAL A 58 -5.72 -0.29 10.91
N MET A 59 -6.39 0.67 11.53
CA MET A 59 -6.19 2.10 11.29
C MET A 59 -5.70 2.80 12.57
N VAL A 60 -4.74 3.69 12.40
CA VAL A 60 -4.47 4.78 13.34
C VAL A 60 -4.90 6.06 12.65
N GLU A 61 -5.94 6.69 13.17
CA GLU A 61 -6.53 7.88 12.57
C GLU A 61 -5.64 9.10 12.82
N GLY A 62 -5.18 9.73 11.74
CA GLY A 62 -4.54 11.05 11.78
C GLY A 62 -5.57 12.16 11.55
N PRO A 63 -5.23 13.42 11.88
CA PRO A 63 -6.10 14.55 11.60
C PRO A 63 -6.12 14.88 10.10
N GLY A 64 -7.26 15.39 9.62
CA GLY A 64 -7.36 15.99 8.29
C GLY A 64 -7.76 15.02 7.17
N LEU A 65 -7.64 15.51 5.94
CA LEU A 65 -7.95 14.75 4.72
C LEU A 65 -6.69 14.13 4.16
N ILE A 66 -6.82 12.91 3.64
CA ILE A 66 -5.74 12.17 2.99
C ILE A 66 -5.75 12.51 1.50
N ARG A 67 -4.67 13.11 1.01
CA ARG A 67 -4.40 13.29 -0.42
C ARG A 67 -3.11 12.56 -0.83
N ARG A 68 -1.99 12.85 -0.17
CA ARG A 68 -0.69 12.22 -0.44
C ARG A 68 -0.54 10.98 0.42
N VAL A 69 -0.17 9.88 -0.21
CA VAL A 69 -0.07 8.57 0.42
C VAL A 69 1.30 7.98 0.12
N ALA A 70 1.99 7.51 1.16
CA ALA A 70 3.10 6.58 1.02
C ALA A 70 2.59 5.16 1.22
N TRP A 71 3.15 4.18 0.51
CA TRP A 71 2.84 2.78 0.77
C TRP A 71 3.97 1.84 0.44
N CYS A 72 4.00 0.71 1.14
CA CYS A 72 4.82 -0.44 0.80
C CYS A 72 4.10 -1.71 1.26
N THR A 73 3.82 -2.65 0.34
CA THR A 73 3.17 -3.93 0.66
C THR A 73 4.02 -4.79 1.60
N GLY A 74 3.39 -5.74 2.28
CA GLY A 74 4.07 -6.70 3.17
C GLY A 74 4.42 -6.12 4.55
N GLY A 75 5.52 -6.60 5.13
CA GLY A 75 6.00 -6.24 6.48
C GLY A 75 6.82 -4.94 6.54
N ALA A 76 6.29 -3.86 5.97
CA ALA A 76 7.03 -2.61 5.76
C ALA A 76 6.78 -1.52 6.82
N GLN A 77 6.32 -1.88 8.02
CA GLN A 77 6.10 -0.95 9.14
C GLN A 77 7.34 -0.12 9.50
N GLY A 78 8.54 -0.65 9.25
CA GLY A 78 9.80 0.05 9.48
C GLY A 78 10.06 1.26 8.56
N TYR A 79 9.23 1.47 7.52
CA TYR A 79 9.33 2.65 6.64
C TYR A 79 8.49 3.85 7.08
N ILE A 80 7.87 3.78 8.26
CA ILE A 80 7.02 4.88 8.74
C ILE A 80 7.79 6.19 8.90
N ASP A 81 9.05 6.16 9.34
CA ASP A 81 9.87 7.36 9.48
C ASP A 81 10.13 8.03 8.12
N GLN A 82 10.33 7.23 7.07
CA GLN A 82 10.49 7.72 5.70
C GLN A 82 9.18 8.30 5.18
N ALA A 83 8.03 7.71 5.51
CA ALA A 83 6.72 8.25 5.17
C ALA A 83 6.47 9.61 5.83
N VAL A 84 6.79 9.72 7.13
CA VAL A 84 6.75 10.99 7.87
C VAL A 84 7.67 12.02 7.20
N ALA A 85 8.92 11.66 6.91
CA ALA A 85 9.89 12.54 6.26
C ALA A 85 9.44 12.99 4.84
N ALA A 86 8.67 12.15 4.14
CA ALA A 86 8.11 12.49 2.83
C ALA A 86 6.92 13.48 2.90
N GLY A 87 6.43 13.80 4.10
CA GLY A 87 5.33 14.74 4.32
C GLY A 87 4.03 14.28 3.65
N VAL A 88 3.72 12.98 3.79
CA VAL A 88 2.47 12.39 3.31
C VAL A 88 1.38 12.48 4.38
N ASP A 89 0.12 12.43 3.96
CA ASP A 89 -1.03 12.48 4.87
C ASP A 89 -1.36 11.08 5.43
N ALA A 90 -0.95 10.04 4.70
CA ALA A 90 -1.16 8.65 5.12
C ALA A 90 -0.03 7.70 4.72
N TYR A 91 0.20 6.69 5.55
CA TYR A 91 1.07 5.54 5.25
C TYR A 91 0.30 4.22 5.28
N LEU A 92 0.45 3.40 4.23
CA LEU A 92 -0.19 2.09 4.07
C LEU A 92 0.84 0.97 3.94
N THR A 93 0.69 -0.07 4.74
CA THR A 93 1.50 -1.30 4.69
C THR A 93 0.65 -2.55 5.00
N GLY A 94 1.26 -3.73 5.01
CA GLY A 94 0.61 -4.97 5.41
C GLY A 94 0.56 -5.19 6.92
N GLU A 95 1.65 -4.91 7.63
CA GLU A 95 1.78 -5.21 9.07
C GLU A 95 1.89 -3.93 9.93
N ILE A 96 1.64 -4.08 11.23
CA ILE A 96 1.78 -3.01 12.23
C ILE A 96 2.59 -3.52 13.42
N SER A 97 3.37 -2.63 14.04
CA SER A 97 3.98 -2.83 15.36
C SER A 97 3.55 -1.72 16.32
N GLU A 98 3.69 -1.96 17.63
CA GLU A 98 3.32 -0.97 18.66
C GLU A 98 4.03 0.40 18.46
N PRO A 99 5.34 0.48 18.18
CA PRO A 99 6.00 1.76 17.88
C PRO A 99 5.38 2.51 16.70
N THR A 100 4.94 1.77 15.67
CA THR A 100 4.34 2.35 14.45
C THR A 100 3.11 3.18 14.79
N ALA A 101 2.30 2.71 15.74
CA ALA A 101 1.10 3.41 16.16
C ALA A 101 1.40 4.72 16.91
N HIS A 102 2.48 4.78 17.68
CA HIS A 102 2.89 6.00 18.38
C HIS A 102 3.48 7.02 17.39
N ILE A 103 4.37 6.57 16.51
CA ILE A 103 4.97 7.44 15.47
C ILE A 103 3.88 8.09 14.61
N ALA A 104 2.87 7.31 14.19
CA ALA A 104 1.75 7.84 13.42
C ALA A 104 0.99 8.96 14.16
N ARG A 105 0.66 8.74 15.45
CA ARG A 105 -0.07 9.72 16.26
C ARG A 105 0.75 10.98 16.52
N GLU A 106 2.02 10.82 16.85
CA GLU A 106 2.93 11.92 17.17
C GLU A 106 3.22 12.83 15.97
N ASN A 107 3.10 12.29 14.74
CA ASN A 107 3.36 13.01 13.50
C ASN A 107 2.09 13.35 12.71
N GLU A 108 0.91 13.24 13.34
CA GLU A 108 -0.37 13.57 12.70
C GLU A 108 -0.61 12.80 11.38
N LEU A 109 -0.07 11.58 11.29
CA LEU A 109 -0.11 10.75 10.09
C LEU A 109 -1.22 9.70 10.21
N SER A 110 -2.07 9.57 9.20
CA SER A 110 -3.00 8.43 9.14
C SER A 110 -2.26 7.15 8.75
N PHE A 111 -2.35 6.10 9.56
CA PHE A 111 -1.67 4.83 9.28
C PHE A 111 -2.66 3.69 9.04
N PHE A 112 -2.34 2.82 8.08
CA PHE A 112 -3.15 1.67 7.71
C PHE A 112 -2.28 0.41 7.61
N ALA A 113 -2.66 -0.65 8.31
CA ALA A 113 -2.13 -2.00 8.13
C ALA A 113 -3.22 -2.94 7.61
N ALA A 114 -3.07 -3.39 6.37
CA ALA A 114 -4.12 -4.12 5.65
C ALA A 114 -3.88 -5.64 5.52
N GLY A 115 -2.87 -6.17 6.21
CA GLY A 115 -2.45 -7.58 6.20
C GLY A 115 -1.34 -7.86 5.17
N HIS A 116 -0.27 -8.54 5.58
CA HIS A 116 0.88 -8.86 4.73
C HIS A 116 0.44 -9.59 3.46
N HIS A 117 -0.15 -10.77 3.63
CA HIS A 117 -0.67 -11.58 2.52
C HIS A 117 -1.66 -10.80 1.66
N ALA A 118 -2.58 -10.08 2.29
CA ALA A 118 -3.63 -9.35 1.58
C ALA A 118 -3.05 -8.33 0.59
N THR A 119 -1.97 -7.64 0.97
CA THR A 119 -1.30 -6.64 0.12
C THR A 119 -0.39 -7.24 -0.96
N GLU A 120 0.02 -8.51 -0.86
CA GLU A 120 1.04 -9.10 -1.74
C GLU A 120 0.51 -10.10 -2.79
N ARG A 121 -0.81 -10.32 -2.86
CA ARG A 121 -1.41 -11.26 -3.81
C ARG A 121 -1.42 -10.76 -5.27
N TYR A 122 -1.43 -9.45 -5.47
CA TYR A 122 -1.76 -8.88 -6.77
C TYR A 122 -0.60 -8.86 -7.76
N GLY A 123 0.64 -8.82 -7.29
CA GLY A 123 1.80 -8.84 -8.17
C GLY A 123 1.99 -10.19 -8.85
N VAL A 124 1.81 -11.29 -8.11
CA VAL A 124 1.88 -12.65 -8.70
C VAL A 124 0.72 -12.92 -9.66
N GLN A 125 -0.48 -12.43 -9.36
CA GLN A 125 -1.62 -12.50 -10.29
C GLN A 125 -1.32 -11.74 -11.59
N ALA A 126 -0.85 -10.49 -11.49
CA ALA A 126 -0.52 -9.67 -12.65
C ALA A 126 0.61 -10.26 -13.49
N LEU A 127 1.63 -10.85 -12.85
CA LEU A 127 2.69 -11.56 -13.55
C LEU A 127 2.16 -12.81 -14.28
N GLY A 128 1.32 -13.60 -13.62
CA GLY A 128 0.70 -14.78 -14.21
C GLY A 128 -0.15 -14.44 -15.43
N GLU A 129 -0.97 -13.39 -15.34
CA GLU A 129 -1.75 -12.88 -16.49
C GLU A 129 -0.86 -12.39 -17.63
N TYR A 130 0.24 -11.70 -17.31
CA TYR A 130 1.19 -11.22 -18.32
C TYR A 130 1.83 -12.39 -19.07
N LEU A 131 2.27 -13.43 -18.35
CA LEU A 131 2.86 -14.63 -18.93
C LEU A 131 1.85 -15.42 -19.77
N ALA A 132 0.62 -15.57 -19.28
CA ALA A 132 -0.47 -16.22 -20.01
C ALA A 132 -0.73 -15.55 -21.37
N LYS A 133 -0.82 -14.21 -21.38
CA LYS A 133 -1.02 -13.42 -22.61
C LYS A 133 0.17 -13.55 -23.56
N ARG A 134 1.40 -13.51 -23.05
CA ARG A 134 2.62 -13.48 -23.88
C ARG A 134 2.98 -14.84 -24.47
N PHE A 135 2.74 -15.92 -23.74
CA PHE A 135 3.17 -17.26 -24.12
C PHE A 135 2.00 -18.18 -24.49
N ALA A 136 0.77 -17.67 -24.46
CA ALA A 136 -0.46 -18.44 -24.73
C ALA A 136 -0.57 -19.69 -23.86
N ILE A 137 -0.21 -19.54 -22.58
CA ILE A 137 -0.33 -20.59 -21.56
C ILE A 137 -1.56 -20.35 -20.68
N GLU A 138 -2.08 -21.41 -20.09
CA GLU A 138 -3.07 -21.31 -19.02
C GLU A 138 -2.39 -20.92 -17.71
N HIS A 139 -3.01 -20.00 -16.97
CA HIS A 139 -2.56 -19.56 -15.66
C HIS A 139 -3.72 -19.67 -14.67
N LEU A 140 -3.46 -20.31 -13.53
CA LEU A 140 -4.37 -20.39 -12.40
C LEU A 140 -3.67 -19.84 -11.16
N PHE A 141 -4.20 -18.74 -10.61
CA PHE A 141 -3.79 -18.26 -9.29
C PHE A 141 -4.52 -19.05 -8.21
N ILE A 142 -3.77 -19.60 -7.26
CA ILE A 142 -4.30 -20.34 -6.11
C ILE A 142 -4.02 -19.51 -4.86
N ASP A 143 -5.06 -18.89 -4.29
CA ASP A 143 -4.95 -18.18 -3.02
C ASP A 143 -4.98 -19.19 -1.88
N CYS A 144 -3.88 -19.29 -1.13
CA CYS A 144 -3.82 -20.05 0.11
C CYS A 144 -3.84 -19.04 1.27
N PRO A 145 -4.94 -18.90 2.01
CA PRO A 145 -5.04 -17.91 3.07
C PRO A 145 -3.98 -18.13 4.14
N ASN A 146 -3.20 -17.09 4.43
CA ASN A 146 -2.30 -17.02 5.58
C ASN A 146 -2.92 -16.00 6.59
N PRO A 147 -3.06 -16.33 7.89
CA PRO A 147 -3.66 -15.45 8.90
C PRO A 147 -3.15 -14.00 8.91
#